data_AF-A0A0N4YFK9-F1
#
_entry.id   AF-A0A0N4YFK9-F1
#
_cell.length_a   1.000
_cell.length_b   1.000
_cell.length_c   1.000
_cell.angle_alpha   90.00
_cell.angle_beta   90.00
_cell.angle_gamma   90.00
#
_symmetry.space_group_name_H-M   'P 1'
#
loop_
_entity.id
_entity.type
_entity.pdbx_description
1 polymer ?
#
loop_
_entity_poly.entity_id
_entity_poly.type
_entity_poly.pdbx_seq_one_letter_code
_entity_poly.pdbx_strand_id
1 'polypeptide(L)'
;MHLAQFRQEKRQEVIDEIKRTYAILEAKVTSLGKVDTHEALLELKQALAHLQLAVEAVHGPETASPVAQLEIMRIKAKRKLSEVPLCQRGKLKKMKRMSKENQMITNDDDDKEPEDADH
;
A
#
# COMPACT_ATOMS: atom_id res chain seq x y z
N MET A 1 9.91 -24.33 14.87
CA MET A 1 10.38 -23.59 16.07
C MET A 1 11.40 -22.51 15.73
N HIS A 2 12.39 -22.77 14.86
CA HIS A 2 13.53 -21.89 14.55
C HIS A 2 13.24 -20.41 14.21
N LEU A 3 12.17 -20.09 13.45
CA LEU A 3 11.92 -18.71 13.00
C LEU A 3 11.67 -17.71 14.15
N ALA A 4 11.12 -18.17 15.28
CA ALA A 4 10.92 -17.30 16.45
C ALA A 4 12.25 -16.95 17.13
N GLN A 5 13.14 -17.95 17.27
CA GLN A 5 14.49 -17.81 17.85
C GLN A 5 15.36 -16.90 16.98
N PHE A 6 15.43 -17.14 15.67
CA PHE A 6 16.17 -16.30 14.73
C PHE A 6 15.75 -14.81 14.79
N ARG A 7 14.44 -14.54 14.87
CA ARG A 7 13.95 -13.15 15.05
C ARG A 7 14.30 -12.56 16.41
N GLN A 8 14.41 -13.37 17.46
CA GLN A 8 14.83 -12.90 18.78
C GLN A 8 16.32 -12.56 18.81
N GLU A 9 17.16 -13.44 18.26
CA GLU A 9 18.61 -13.22 18.07
C GLU A 9 18.87 -11.93 17.27
N LYS A 10 18.20 -11.76 16.13
CA LYS A 10 18.34 -10.55 15.30
C LYS A 10 17.86 -9.27 15.97
N ARG A 11 16.82 -9.32 16.82
CA ARG A 11 16.44 -8.16 17.66
C ARG A 11 17.49 -7.85 18.71
N GLN A 12 18.07 -8.88 19.33
CA GLN A 12 19.09 -8.71 20.36
C GLN A 12 20.38 -8.09 19.78
N GLU A 13 20.81 -8.56 18.61
CA GLU A 13 21.94 -8.01 17.85
C GLU A 13 21.78 -6.51 17.57
N VAL A 14 20.59 -6.08 17.10
CA VAL A 14 20.27 -4.67 16.87
C VAL A 14 20.23 -3.86 18.17
N ILE A 15 19.64 -4.40 19.24
CA ILE A 15 19.61 -3.76 20.57
C ILE A 15 21.02 -3.55 21.10
N ASP A 16 21.90 -4.53 20.95
CA ASP A 16 23.26 -4.45 21.48
C ASP A 16 24.14 -3.50 20.65
N GLU A 17 23.89 -3.38 19.34
CA GLU A 17 24.55 -2.37 18.50
C GLU A 17 24.11 -0.94 18.84
N ILE A 18 22.81 -0.73 19.13
CA ILE A 18 22.30 0.56 19.63
C ILE A 18 22.99 0.93 20.96
N LYS A 19 23.13 -0.01 21.90
CA LYS A 19 23.84 0.22 23.18
C LYS A 19 25.31 0.58 22.98
N ARG A 20 26.04 -0.13 22.09
CA ARG A 20 27.44 0.18 21.76
C ARG A 20 27.57 1.59 21.18
N THR A 21 26.68 1.94 20.26
CA THR A 21 26.64 3.27 19.62
C THR A 21 26.43 4.37 20.67
N TYR A 22 25.50 4.16 21.60
CA TYR A 22 25.26 5.08 22.72
C TYR A 22 26.49 5.23 23.62
N ALA A 23 27.15 4.14 24.02
CA ALA A 23 28.35 4.20 24.85
C ALA A 23 29.53 4.93 24.17
N ILE A 24 29.69 4.77 22.85
CA ILE A 24 30.69 5.52 22.06
C ILE A 24 30.34 7.02 22.04
N LEU A 25 29.06 7.35 21.88
CA LEU A 25 28.59 8.74 21.89
C LEU A 25 28.78 9.39 23.26
N GLU A 26 28.42 8.70 24.34
CA GLU A 26 28.62 9.14 25.73
C GLU A 26 30.10 9.46 25.98
N ALA A 27 31.01 8.54 25.64
CA ALA A 27 32.45 8.76 25.78
C ALA A 27 32.95 9.98 25.00
N LYS A 28 32.46 10.19 23.77
CA LYS A 28 32.81 11.37 22.94
C LYS A 28 32.27 12.67 23.55
N VAL A 29 31.00 12.70 23.95
CA VAL A 29 30.35 13.85 24.59
C VAL A 29 31.04 14.21 25.91
N THR A 30 31.39 13.23 26.74
CA THR A 30 32.15 13.44 27.98
C THR A 30 33.57 13.93 27.73
N SER A 31 34.22 13.51 26.64
CA SER A 31 35.53 14.05 26.25
C SER A 31 35.43 15.50 25.77
N LEU A 32 34.42 15.80 24.95
CA LEU A 32 34.18 17.11 24.36
C LEU A 32 33.75 18.15 25.41
N GLY A 33 32.97 17.75 26.42
CA GLY A 33 32.60 18.59 27.55
C GLY A 33 33.75 19.02 28.48
N LYS A 34 34.99 18.57 28.22
CA LYS A 34 36.21 19.06 28.88
C LYS A 34 36.92 20.17 28.07
N VAL A 35 36.43 20.46 26.87
CA VAL A 35 37.00 21.44 25.94
C VAL A 35 36.13 22.70 25.97
N ASP A 36 36.65 23.77 26.54
CA ASP A 36 35.95 25.07 26.62
C ASP A 36 36.21 25.88 25.34
N THR A 37 35.59 25.47 24.23
CA THR A 37 35.60 26.22 22.96
C THR A 37 34.20 26.36 22.37
N HIS A 38 34.03 27.35 21.50
CA HIS A 38 32.75 27.60 20.84
C HIS A 38 32.38 26.44 19.89
N GLU A 39 33.37 25.87 19.23
CA GLU A 39 33.24 24.70 18.35
C GLU A 39 32.76 23.48 19.14
N ALA A 40 33.32 23.22 20.32
CA ALA A 40 32.88 22.11 21.19
C ALA A 40 31.42 22.28 21.62
N LEU A 41 30.99 23.50 21.96
CA LEU A 41 29.59 23.79 22.27
C LEU A 41 28.66 23.59 21.05
N LEU A 42 29.12 23.91 19.84
CA LEU A 42 28.36 23.72 18.61
C LEU A 42 28.19 22.22 18.28
N GLU A 43 29.28 21.45 18.37
CA GLU A 43 29.27 20.00 18.20
C GLU A 43 28.35 19.30 19.22
N LEU A 44 28.39 19.71 20.50
CA LEU A 44 27.49 19.19 21.53
C LEU A 44 26.01 19.48 21.22
N LYS A 45 25.69 20.68 20.72
CA LYS A 45 24.32 21.03 20.28
C LYS A 45 23.88 20.18 19.07
N GLN A 46 24.78 19.95 18.12
CA GLN A 46 24.47 19.11 16.96
C GLN A 46 24.25 17.64 17.36
N ALA A 47 25.07 17.11 18.27
CA ALA A 47 24.88 15.76 18.82
C ALA A 47 23.53 15.61 19.55
N LEU A 48 23.13 16.63 20.32
CA LEU A 48 21.82 16.66 20.99
C LEU A 48 20.65 16.66 19.98
N ALA A 49 20.72 17.45 18.92
CA ALA A 49 19.69 17.49 17.88
C ALA A 49 19.53 16.13 17.17
N HIS A 50 20.64 15.47 16.84
CA HIS A 50 20.60 14.12 16.25
C HIS A 50 20.04 13.06 17.22
N LEU A 51 20.33 13.18 18.53
CA LEU A 51 19.73 12.32 19.55
C LEU A 51 18.22 12.53 19.67
N GLN A 52 17.73 13.77 19.60
CA GLN A 52 16.29 14.08 19.63
C GLN A 52 15.58 13.43 18.43
N LEU A 53 16.11 13.60 17.23
CA LEU A 53 15.60 12.94 16.01
C LEU A 53 15.62 11.40 16.12
N ALA A 54 16.65 10.82 16.74
CA ALA A 54 16.71 9.38 16.97
C ALA A 54 15.65 8.90 17.99
N VAL A 55 15.37 9.68 19.04
CA VAL A 55 14.32 9.38 20.03
C VAL A 55 12.92 9.47 19.39
N GLU A 56 12.69 10.46 18.53
CA GLU A 56 11.46 10.60 17.73
C GLU A 56 11.30 9.43 16.74
N ALA A 57 12.38 8.98 16.08
CA ALA A 57 12.33 7.83 15.17
C ALA A 57 12.00 6.49 15.87
N VAL A 58 12.31 6.36 17.17
CA VAL A 58 11.95 5.19 17.99
C VAL A 58 10.53 5.33 18.56
N HIS A 59 10.09 6.55 18.88
CA HIS A 59 8.68 6.86 19.15
C HIS A 59 7.90 6.90 17.83
N GLY A 60 7.67 5.73 17.25
CA GLY A 60 6.73 5.57 16.14
C GLY A 60 5.37 6.19 16.48
N PRO A 61 4.56 6.58 15.47
CA PRO A 61 3.30 7.26 15.69
C PRO A 61 2.43 6.48 16.70
N GLU A 62 1.72 7.21 17.55
CA GLU A 62 0.97 6.75 18.73
C GLU A 62 -0.23 5.82 18.42
N THR A 63 -0.23 5.26 17.20
CA THR A 63 -1.31 4.50 16.55
C THR A 63 -0.91 3.05 16.28
N ALA A 64 -0.31 2.39 17.27
CA ALA A 64 -0.27 0.93 17.37
C ALA A 64 -1.23 0.42 18.48
N SER A 65 -2.34 1.14 18.71
CA SER A 65 -3.45 0.62 19.50
C SER A 65 -3.95 -0.70 18.88
N PRO A 66 -3.97 -1.82 19.63
CA PRO A 66 -4.35 -3.13 19.09
C PRO A 66 -5.81 -3.23 18.67
N VAL A 67 -6.62 -2.19 18.92
CA VAL A 67 -8.05 -2.12 18.58
C VAL A 67 -8.27 -2.10 17.05
N ALA A 68 -7.41 -1.43 16.28
CA ALA A 68 -7.64 -1.20 14.85
C ALA A 68 -7.45 -2.46 13.97
N GLN A 69 -6.62 -3.42 14.37
CA GLN A 69 -6.38 -4.64 13.57
C GLN A 69 -7.55 -5.64 13.66
N LEU A 70 -8.43 -5.53 14.67
CA LEU A 70 -9.51 -6.50 14.89
C LEU A 70 -10.72 -6.29 13.96
N GLU A 71 -10.97 -5.07 13.47
CA GLU A 71 -12.12 -4.79 12.61
C GLU A 71 -11.99 -5.40 11.21
N ILE A 72 -10.79 -5.36 10.62
CA ILE A 72 -10.52 -5.92 9.29
C ILE A 72 -10.74 -7.46 9.27
N MET A 73 -10.47 -8.14 10.39
CA MET A 73 -10.78 -9.58 10.52
C MET A 73 -12.24 -9.88 10.85
N ARG A 74 -12.94 -9.04 11.65
CA ARG A 74 -14.36 -9.26 11.96
C ARG A 74 -15.28 -9.10 10.75
N ILE A 75 -14.95 -8.23 9.80
CA ILE A 75 -15.75 -8.02 8.58
C ILE A 75 -15.78 -9.29 7.69
N LYS A 76 -14.74 -10.14 7.72
CA LYS A 76 -14.68 -11.37 6.91
C LYS A 76 -15.44 -12.56 7.50
N ALA A 77 -15.94 -12.48 8.74
CA ALA A 77 -16.55 -13.62 9.44
C ALA A 77 -18.09 -13.73 9.28
N LYS A 78 -18.77 -12.76 8.64
CA LYS A 78 -20.21 -12.84 8.38
C LYS A 78 -20.53 -13.11 6.91
N ARG A 79 -20.27 -14.35 6.48
CA ARG A 79 -20.99 -14.95 5.35
C ARG A 79 -22.48 -15.01 5.68
N LYS A 80 -23.27 -14.10 5.09
CA LYS A 80 -24.49 -14.45 4.35
C LYS A 80 -24.62 -13.46 3.19
N LEU A 81 -24.15 -13.87 2.01
CA LEU A 81 -24.62 -13.28 0.76
C LEU A 81 -26.11 -13.63 0.68
N SER A 82 -26.98 -12.66 0.96
CA SER A 82 -28.36 -12.74 0.52
C SER A 82 -28.35 -12.68 -1.00
N GLU A 83 -28.87 -13.71 -1.67
CA GLU A 83 -29.07 -13.70 -3.11
C GLU A 83 -29.93 -12.48 -3.47
N VAL A 84 -29.33 -11.48 -4.11
CA VAL A 84 -30.06 -10.37 -4.70
C VAL A 84 -30.74 -10.93 -5.95
N PRO A 85 -32.09 -10.94 -6.04
CA PRO A 85 -32.75 -11.43 -7.24
C PRO A 85 -32.46 -10.44 -8.38
N LEU A 86 -31.61 -10.85 -9.32
CA LEU A 86 -31.45 -10.13 -10.59
C LEU A 86 -32.83 -10.03 -11.27
N CYS A 87 -33.11 -8.85 -11.82
CA CYS A 87 -34.46 -8.34 -12.06
C CYS A 87 -35.45 -9.33 -12.68
N GLN A 88 -36.69 -9.30 -12.17
CA GLN A 88 -37.76 -10.19 -12.61
C GLN A 88 -38.01 -10.10 -14.13
N ARG A 89 -38.13 -11.30 -14.73
CA ARG A 89 -38.39 -11.53 -16.16
C ARG A 89 -39.60 -10.73 -16.65
N GLY A 90 -39.34 -9.69 -17.45
CA GLY A 90 -40.36 -8.90 -18.13
C GLY A 90 -41.32 -9.78 -18.95
N LYS A 91 -42.62 -9.50 -18.85
CA LYS A 91 -43.68 -10.40 -19.35
C LYS A 91 -43.67 -10.49 -20.89
N LEU A 92 -43.69 -11.72 -21.39
CA LEU A 92 -43.80 -12.05 -22.82
C LEU A 92 -45.08 -11.44 -23.43
N LYS A 93 -44.95 -10.43 -24.30
CA LYS A 93 -46.08 -9.86 -25.05
C LYS A 93 -46.40 -10.77 -26.24
N LYS A 94 -47.62 -11.30 -26.31
CA LYS A 94 -48.06 -12.24 -27.37
C LYS A 94 -48.00 -11.59 -28.76
N MET A 95 -47.52 -12.35 -29.75
CA MET A 95 -47.48 -11.97 -31.16
C MET A 95 -48.89 -11.78 -31.75
N LYS A 96 -48.99 -10.96 -32.81
CA LYS A 96 -50.09 -11.01 -33.77
C LYS A 96 -49.49 -11.25 -35.17
N ARG A 97 -49.68 -12.44 -35.73
CA ARG A 97 -49.31 -12.78 -37.12
C ARG A 97 -50.33 -12.17 -38.10
N MET A 98 -49.86 -11.57 -39.19
CA MET A 98 -50.38 -11.60 -40.59
C MET A 98 -49.26 -10.95 -41.44
N SER A 99 -48.49 -11.64 -42.29
CA SER A 99 -48.84 -12.31 -43.55
C SER A 99 -49.30 -11.36 -44.67
N LYS A 100 -48.34 -10.91 -45.48
CA LYS A 100 -48.39 -10.60 -46.93
C LYS A 100 -46.97 -10.11 -47.33
N GLU A 101 -46.20 -10.80 -48.16
CA GLU A 101 -46.36 -11.08 -49.61
C GLU A 101 -45.64 -10.00 -50.45
N ASN A 102 -44.61 -10.45 -51.18
CA ASN A 102 -43.88 -9.80 -52.29
C ASN A 102 -43.34 -8.37 -52.11
N GLN A 103 -42.01 -8.21 -52.21
CA GLN A 103 -41.40 -7.68 -53.45
C GLN A 103 -39.88 -7.91 -53.59
N MET A 104 -39.55 -8.48 -54.75
CA MET A 104 -38.40 -8.20 -55.63
C MET A 104 -36.98 -8.04 -55.05
N ILE A 105 -36.22 -9.11 -55.31
CA ILE A 105 -34.84 -9.14 -55.80
C ILE A 105 -34.56 -8.01 -56.81
N THR A 106 -33.42 -7.33 -56.65
CA THR A 106 -32.46 -7.05 -57.74
C THR A 106 -31.05 -7.18 -57.16
N ASN A 107 -30.24 -8.07 -57.72
CA ASN A 107 -28.79 -8.11 -57.53
C ASN A 107 -28.12 -7.13 -58.52
N ASP A 108 -26.80 -7.31 -58.69
CA ASP A 108 -25.84 -6.73 -59.65
C ASP A 108 -24.92 -5.73 -58.90
N ASP A 109 -23.67 -6.08 -58.54
CA ASP A 109 -22.48 -6.41 -59.37
C ASP A 109 -22.09 -5.20 -60.25
N ASP A 110 -20.87 -4.65 -60.36
CA ASP A 110 -19.51 -4.89 -59.83
C ASP A 110 -18.94 -3.50 -59.31
N ASP A 111 -17.68 -3.22 -58.92
CA ASP A 111 -16.39 -3.93 -59.04
C ASP A 111 -15.32 -3.52 -57.98
N LYS A 112 -14.19 -4.27 -57.98
CA LYS A 112 -12.79 -3.99 -57.56
C LYS A 112 -12.41 -2.69 -56.83
N GLU A 113 -11.96 -2.86 -55.57
CA GLU A 113 -10.55 -2.80 -55.06
C GLU A 113 -9.56 -1.64 -55.42
N PRO A 114 -8.48 -1.43 -54.61
CA PRO A 114 -7.95 -0.10 -54.29
C PRO A 114 -6.64 0.28 -55.00
N GLU A 115 -6.21 1.55 -54.88
CA GLU A 115 -4.78 1.92 -54.84
C GLU A 115 -4.52 3.15 -53.92
N ASP A 116 -3.38 3.12 -53.22
CA ASP A 116 -2.75 4.27 -52.54
C ASP A 116 -1.88 5.07 -53.54
N ALA A 117 -1.74 6.40 -53.38
CA ALA A 117 -0.51 7.15 -53.74
C ALA A 117 -0.53 8.63 -53.29
N ASP A 118 0.64 9.15 -52.94
CA ASP A 118 0.91 10.55 -52.58
C ASP A 118 0.65 11.58 -53.70
N HIS A 119 0.38 12.84 -53.33
CA HIS A 119 1.25 14.01 -53.60
C HIS A 119 0.79 15.25 -52.79
#